data_AF-A0A7J5ZJU1-F1
#
_entry.id   AF-A0A7J5ZJU1-F1
#
_cell.length_a   1.000
_cell.length_b   1.000
_cell.length_c   1.000
_cell.angle_alpha   90.00
_cell.angle_beta   90.00
_cell.angle_gamma   90.00
#
_symmetry.space_group_name_H-M   'P 1'
#
loop_
_entity.id
_entity.type
_entity.pdbx_description
1 polymer ?
#
loop_
_entity_poly.entity_id
_entity_poly.type
_entity_poly.pdbx_seq_one_letter_code
_entity_poly.pdbx_strand_id
1 'polypeptide(L)'
;MDPIPAFKMNYLLCPVCKKTWDCLSVHLRRVCMKTHDEAEIEAAVERAKAEMRALLATGRVFKYGRLCQIVAAPDPVSRLIEELESRFLVVIDVPPPLPTTIERSGPSSSRATQPTGLEGEPSEHSSVGSGTSSESSGETFQCYRDVQWKSPARKLITKKGLYKKHSTDHAMLRGFFSFLQRDLQNENPNQEVEDVARFLCYMDPRAPSLEFVRDREKTQQFFRELTGVGLSKQTQLNYMKSLKRFLTYQTISTNLRHDDNDLHTDCREFIDFLGLLQKWCCKNISKEISQKRHERSTTEAELTTHDCAAVLRAAKEDFLAIGQKMLSEKQLTTGECLDYMYFLQALVILKHLQRPGVVSHMTVPEWLNKMKTTSGYTVVGVKTSAQQVAMFALSQEEDTWFELYYTCVRPQLQSCIKKRNREVTNGTEERFFISSASGRIHNPSNDLQRLHKKYGIKPWVTSQKARRVFKTATKSLTETEKSLVVDYLTHSTAIAEKHYRMKQADNVMRASQLLDLPAGQLSTDPSDGESSRAACSIARSAAQQKAETTDLPMDFEAAYNRLVERRPVTLEAAPHLPSEEKAQVISDQGWGATTSAASHNRHIRNTDWT
;
A
#
# COMPACT_ATOMS: atom_id res chain seq x y z
N MET A 1 -0.02 -17.81 15.61
CA MET A 1 -1.34 -17.61 16.23
C MET A 1 -1.57 -16.12 16.21
N ASP A 2 -2.49 -15.69 15.35
CA ASP A 2 -3.22 -14.41 15.39
C ASP A 2 -4.53 -14.72 14.64
N PRO A 3 -5.71 -14.46 15.23
CA PRO A 3 -6.97 -14.69 14.54
C PRO A 3 -7.12 -13.68 13.41
N ILE A 4 -7.67 -14.16 12.29
CA ILE A 4 -8.13 -13.34 11.15
C ILE A 4 -8.96 -12.18 11.73
N PRO A 5 -8.75 -10.91 11.33
CA PRO A 5 -9.58 -9.83 11.83
C PRO A 5 -11.03 -10.11 11.41
N ALA A 6 -11.89 -10.34 12.39
CA ALA A 6 -13.33 -10.29 12.18
C ALA A 6 -13.65 -8.94 11.54
N PHE A 7 -14.28 -8.95 10.37
CA PHE A 7 -14.84 -7.72 9.80
C PHE A 7 -15.71 -7.08 10.87
N LYS A 8 -15.39 -5.84 11.25
CA LYS A 8 -16.20 -5.09 12.22
C LYS A 8 -17.61 -4.98 11.66
N MET A 9 -18.53 -5.75 12.24
CA MET A 9 -19.96 -5.45 12.25
C MET A 9 -20.10 -4.05 12.85
N ASN A 10 -20.25 -3.03 12.01
CA ASN A 10 -20.48 -1.68 12.51
C ASN A 10 -21.96 -1.58 12.88
N TYR A 11 -22.26 -1.88 14.14
CA TYR A 11 -23.58 -1.63 14.69
C TYR A 11 -23.88 -0.13 14.60
N LEU A 12 -24.97 0.22 13.92
CA LEU A 12 -25.43 1.61 13.78
C LEU A 12 -26.50 1.88 14.82
N LEU A 13 -26.46 3.07 15.42
CA LEU A 13 -27.45 3.49 16.39
C LEU A 13 -28.75 3.90 15.68
N CYS A 14 -29.88 3.38 16.14
CA CYS A 14 -31.17 3.87 15.68
C CYS A 14 -31.47 5.25 16.28
N PRO A 15 -31.79 6.26 15.46
CA PRO A 15 -32.09 7.60 15.96
C PRO A 15 -33.37 7.67 16.79
N VAL A 16 -34.29 6.70 16.64
CA VAL A 16 -35.60 6.65 17.31
C VAL A 16 -35.52 5.88 18.63
N CYS A 17 -35.19 4.60 18.59
CA CYS A 17 -35.19 3.77 19.81
C CYS A 17 -33.88 3.81 20.60
N LYS A 18 -32.84 4.50 20.09
CA LYS A 18 -31.50 4.59 20.69
C LYS A 18 -30.84 3.23 20.95
N LYS A 19 -31.25 2.17 20.23
CA LYS A 19 -30.61 0.85 20.24
C LYS A 19 -29.69 0.68 19.04
N THR A 20 -28.65 -0.12 19.20
CA THR A 20 -27.69 -0.44 18.15
C THR A 20 -28.13 -1.66 17.33
N TRP A 21 -27.99 -1.58 16.01
CA TRP A 21 -28.44 -2.60 15.08
C TRP A 21 -27.38 -2.93 14.03
N ASP A 22 -27.26 -4.21 13.70
CA ASP A 22 -26.43 -4.73 12.62
C ASP A 22 -26.97 -4.30 11.24
N CYS A 23 -28.30 -4.20 11.10
CA CYS A 23 -28.97 -3.73 9.89
C CYS A 23 -30.00 -2.62 10.22
N LEU A 24 -29.50 -1.39 10.40
CA LEU A 24 -30.34 -0.26 10.79
C LEU A 24 -31.47 0.05 9.79
N SER A 25 -31.21 -0.05 8.48
CA SER A 25 -32.22 0.22 7.46
C SER A 25 -33.44 -0.70 7.56
N VAL A 26 -33.23 -1.97 7.88
CA VAL A 26 -34.32 -2.94 8.11
C VAL A 26 -35.07 -2.64 9.39
N HIS A 27 -34.36 -2.29 10.47
CA HIS A 27 -35.00 -1.91 11.72
C HIS A 27 -35.87 -0.66 11.56
N LEU A 28 -35.39 0.35 10.83
CA LEU A 28 -36.17 1.56 10.53
C LEU A 28 -37.41 1.23 9.69
N ARG A 29 -37.27 0.46 8.60
CA ARG A 29 -38.41 0.04 7.76
C ARG A 29 -39.51 -0.72 8.51
N ARG A 30 -39.16 -1.50 9.54
CA ARG A 30 -40.11 -2.44 10.16
C ARG A 30 -40.65 -1.99 11.51
N VAL A 31 -39.86 -1.21 12.26
CA VAL A 31 -40.18 -0.90 13.66
C VAL A 31 -40.27 0.61 13.86
N CYS A 32 -39.16 1.32 13.71
CA CYS A 32 -39.05 2.70 14.18
C CYS A 32 -39.48 3.77 13.18
N MET A 33 -39.49 3.47 11.89
CA MET A 33 -39.87 4.38 10.80
C MET A 33 -40.81 3.69 9.79
N LYS A 34 -41.66 2.76 10.26
CA LYS A 34 -42.53 1.91 9.41
C LYS A 34 -43.46 2.70 8.48
N THR A 35 -43.83 3.93 8.85
CA THR A 35 -44.74 4.81 8.11
C THR A 35 -44.03 5.91 7.32
N HIS A 36 -42.70 5.95 7.34
CA HIS A 36 -41.90 6.96 6.65
C HIS A 36 -41.61 6.52 5.22
N ASP A 37 -41.26 7.46 4.35
CA ASP A 37 -40.87 7.13 2.99
C ASP A 37 -39.44 6.55 2.92
N GLU A 38 -39.11 5.86 1.82
CA GLU A 38 -37.79 5.24 1.66
C GLU A 38 -36.65 6.28 1.61
N ALA A 39 -36.92 7.52 1.19
CA ALA A 39 -35.91 8.57 1.13
C ALA A 39 -35.53 9.05 2.54
N GLU A 40 -36.50 9.18 3.44
CA GLU A 40 -36.33 9.52 4.85
C GLU A 40 -35.58 8.41 5.60
N ILE A 41 -35.88 7.14 5.31
CA ILE A 41 -35.20 6.00 5.90
C ILE A 41 -33.74 5.92 5.45
N GLU A 42 -33.49 6.10 4.14
CA GLU A 42 -32.12 6.10 3.60
C GLU A 42 -31.32 7.29 4.17
N ALA A 43 -31.93 8.47 4.28
CA ALA A 43 -31.31 9.63 4.90
C ALA A 43 -30.97 9.41 6.39
N ALA A 44 -31.83 8.71 7.13
CA ALA A 44 -31.56 8.34 8.53
C ALA A 44 -30.41 7.33 8.65
N VAL A 45 -30.30 6.38 7.72
CA VAL A 45 -29.19 5.41 7.66
C VAL A 45 -27.87 6.10 7.31
N GLU A 46 -27.86 6.98 6.32
CA GLU A 46 -26.66 7.74 5.95
C GLU A 46 -26.21 8.69 7.06
N ARG A 47 -27.16 9.31 7.77
CA ARG A 47 -26.85 10.12 8.96
C ARG A 47 -26.20 9.26 10.05
N ALA A 48 -26.76 8.10 10.38
CA ALA A 48 -26.19 7.20 11.38
C ALA A 48 -24.78 6.69 10.99
N LYS A 49 -24.54 6.44 9.69
CA LYS A 49 -23.20 6.10 9.17
C LYS A 49 -22.23 7.27 9.33
N ALA A 50 -22.66 8.51 9.05
CA ALA A 50 -21.84 9.70 9.21
C ALA A 50 -21.46 9.96 10.68
N GLU A 51 -22.43 9.86 11.59
CA GLU A 51 -22.22 9.99 13.03
C GLU A 51 -21.26 8.90 13.56
N MET A 52 -21.42 7.65 13.11
CA MET A 52 -20.50 6.56 13.45
C MET A 52 -19.06 6.83 12.97
N ARG A 53 -18.89 7.37 11.75
CA ARG A 53 -17.56 7.76 11.26
C ARG A 53 -16.94 8.87 12.10
N ALA A 54 -17.73 9.88 12.48
CA ALA A 54 -17.28 10.96 13.35
C ALA A 54 -16.88 10.45 14.74
N LEU A 55 -17.71 9.59 15.36
CA LEU A 55 -17.41 8.93 16.64
C LEU A 55 -16.09 8.15 16.60
N LEU A 56 -15.84 7.40 15.52
CA LEU A 56 -14.61 6.63 15.34
C LEU A 56 -13.37 7.53 15.18
N ALA A 57 -13.53 8.71 14.59
CA ALA A 57 -12.45 9.67 14.38
C ALA A 57 -12.13 10.52 15.62
N THR A 58 -13.14 11.00 16.36
CA THR A 58 -12.97 12.03 17.40
C THR A 58 -13.45 11.61 18.79
N GLY A 59 -14.29 10.57 18.89
CA GLY A 59 -14.96 10.18 20.13
C GLY A 59 -14.10 9.40 21.14
N ARG A 60 -12.91 8.93 20.75
CA ARG A 60 -12.04 8.10 21.62
C ARG A 60 -10.95 8.88 22.36
N VAL A 61 -10.70 10.14 21.99
CA VAL A 61 -9.56 10.91 22.51
C VAL A 61 -10.08 12.09 23.33
N PHE A 62 -9.86 12.05 24.64
CA PHE A 62 -10.19 13.14 25.57
C PHE A 62 -8.94 13.90 25.98
N LYS A 63 -9.01 15.23 25.97
CA LYS A 63 -7.93 16.08 26.51
C LYS A 63 -8.08 16.17 28.02
N TYR A 64 -7.01 15.85 28.76
CA TYR A 64 -7.00 15.89 30.23
C TYR A 64 -7.48 17.24 30.78
N GLY A 65 -6.98 18.36 30.24
CA GLY A 65 -7.40 19.70 30.69
C GLY A 65 -8.90 19.98 30.51
N ARG A 66 -9.55 19.35 29.51
CA ARG A 66 -11.00 19.48 29.32
C ARG A 66 -11.78 18.69 30.38
N LEU A 67 -11.28 17.51 30.76
CA LEU A 67 -11.85 16.72 31.85
C LEU A 67 -11.73 17.47 33.19
N CYS A 68 -10.59 18.12 33.45
CA CYS A 68 -10.43 18.96 34.64
C CYS A 68 -11.44 20.12 34.70
N GLN A 69 -11.73 20.76 33.56
CA GLN A 69 -12.74 21.83 33.47
C GLN A 69 -14.17 21.32 33.73
N ILE A 70 -14.50 20.11 33.27
CA ILE A 70 -15.81 19.50 33.48
C ILE A 70 -16.01 19.17 34.97
N VAL A 71 -15.01 18.54 35.59
CA VAL A 71 -15.05 18.17 37.02
C VAL A 71 -15.09 19.38 37.95
N ALA A 72 -14.46 20.49 37.55
CA ALA A 72 -14.46 21.73 38.30
C ALA A 72 -15.74 22.58 38.12
N ALA A 73 -16.67 22.17 37.25
CA ALA A 73 -17.90 22.92 36.99
C ALA A 73 -18.94 22.74 38.13
N PRO A 74 -19.85 23.70 38.32
CA PRO A 74 -20.92 23.60 39.33
C PRO A 74 -21.87 22.41 39.10
N ASP A 75 -22.05 22.02 37.85
CA ASP A 75 -22.81 20.82 37.45
C ASP A 75 -21.94 19.95 36.52
N PRO A 76 -21.06 19.11 37.10
CA PRO A 76 -20.11 18.34 36.33
C PRO A 76 -20.79 17.23 35.52
N VAL A 77 -21.96 16.75 35.94
CA VAL A 77 -22.68 15.66 35.28
C VAL A 77 -23.33 16.15 33.99
N SER A 78 -24.06 17.28 34.03
CA SER A 78 -24.64 17.86 32.81
C SER A 78 -23.56 18.27 31.81
N ARG A 79 -22.45 18.84 32.30
CA ARG A 79 -21.30 19.23 31.47
C ARG A 79 -20.58 18.04 30.85
N LEU A 80 -20.55 16.90 31.56
CA LEU A 80 -20.03 15.66 31.02
C LEU A 80 -20.97 15.10 29.94
N ILE A 81 -22.29 15.13 30.16
CA ILE A 81 -23.28 14.69 29.16
C ILE A 81 -23.15 15.52 27.88
N GLU A 82 -23.09 16.85 27.99
CA GLU A 82 -22.85 17.75 26.85
C GLU A 82 -21.57 17.39 26.08
N GLU A 83 -20.46 17.13 26.78
CA GLU A 83 -19.20 16.77 26.15
C GLU A 83 -19.29 15.40 25.44
N LEU A 84 -19.98 14.42 26.04
CA LEU A 84 -20.18 13.10 25.45
C LEU A 84 -21.07 13.20 24.19
N GLU A 85 -22.19 13.91 24.26
CA GLU A 85 -23.12 14.11 23.15
C GLU A 85 -22.49 14.91 22.00
N SER A 86 -21.68 15.93 22.31
CA SER A 86 -20.92 16.70 21.29
C SER A 86 -19.96 15.85 20.47
N ARG A 87 -19.62 14.64 20.98
CA ARG A 87 -18.73 13.67 20.35
C ARG A 87 -19.47 12.45 19.81
N PHE A 88 -20.79 12.54 19.63
CA PHE A 88 -21.65 11.49 19.10
C PHE A 88 -21.74 10.23 20.00
N LEU A 89 -21.40 10.35 21.29
CA LEU A 89 -21.73 9.34 22.30
C LEU A 89 -23.17 9.58 22.77
N VAL A 90 -23.87 8.50 23.11
CA VAL A 90 -25.28 8.59 23.55
C VAL A 90 -25.39 8.21 25.01
N VAL A 91 -25.99 9.12 25.78
CA VAL A 91 -26.36 8.90 27.18
C VAL A 91 -27.86 8.64 27.21
N ILE A 92 -28.26 7.50 27.77
CA ILE A 92 -29.67 7.12 27.94
C ILE A 92 -30.08 7.32 29.41
N ASP A 93 -31.39 7.41 29.65
CA ASP A 93 -31.98 7.53 31.00
C ASP A 93 -31.53 8.78 31.79
N VAL A 94 -31.24 9.89 31.08
CA VAL A 94 -30.96 11.18 31.72
C VAL A 94 -32.23 11.68 32.44
N PRO A 95 -32.19 11.93 33.76
CA PRO A 95 -33.35 12.43 34.49
C PRO A 95 -33.82 13.77 33.92
N PRO A 96 -35.14 14.04 33.84
CA PRO A 96 -35.63 15.36 33.45
C PRO A 96 -35.08 16.40 34.43
N PRO A 97 -34.62 17.58 33.95
CA PRO A 97 -34.21 18.66 34.84
C PRO A 97 -35.41 19.03 35.73
N LEU A 98 -35.17 19.08 37.05
CA LEU A 98 -36.17 19.54 38.02
C LEU A 98 -36.68 20.93 37.59
N PRO A 99 -38.00 21.18 37.62
CA PRO A 99 -38.55 22.46 37.21
C PRO A 99 -37.99 23.55 38.11
N THR A 100 -37.05 24.33 37.57
CA THR A 100 -36.52 25.50 38.24
C THR A 100 -37.53 26.61 38.05
N THR A 101 -38.04 27.10 39.18
CA THR A 101 -39.01 28.16 39.30
C THR A 101 -38.63 29.37 38.44
N ILE A 102 -39.62 29.85 37.71
CA ILE A 102 -39.60 30.97 36.77
C ILE A 102 -39.10 32.26 37.45
N GLU A 103 -38.10 32.92 36.88
CA GLU A 103 -38.00 34.39 36.87
C GLU A 103 -37.49 34.93 35.52
N ARG A 104 -38.48 35.28 34.68
CA ARG A 104 -38.67 36.50 33.85
C ARG A 104 -37.52 37.26 33.15
N SER A 105 -37.79 37.51 31.85
CA SER A 105 -37.46 38.68 30.98
C SER A 105 -36.00 38.89 30.56
N GLY A 106 -35.62 38.92 29.27
CA GLY A 106 -36.07 39.79 28.16
C GLY A 106 -35.15 39.63 26.91
N PRO A 107 -35.35 40.37 25.80
CA PRO A 107 -35.36 39.82 24.44
C PRO A 107 -34.15 40.09 23.52
N SER A 108 -34.06 39.25 22.48
CA SER A 108 -33.49 39.42 21.13
C SER A 108 -32.24 40.26 20.88
N SER A 109 -31.24 39.65 20.22
CA SER A 109 -30.48 40.35 19.17
C SER A 109 -29.97 39.37 18.11
N SER A 110 -30.30 39.70 16.86
CA SER A 110 -29.86 39.09 15.62
C SER A 110 -28.49 39.63 15.20
N ARG A 111 -27.56 38.76 14.76
CA ARG A 111 -26.54 39.15 13.78
C ARG A 111 -25.98 37.96 13.01
N ALA A 112 -25.98 38.12 11.68
CA ALA A 112 -25.46 37.21 10.69
C ALA A 112 -23.92 37.17 10.67
N THR A 113 -23.33 36.03 10.27
CA THR A 113 -22.14 35.98 9.39
C THR A 113 -22.06 34.59 8.71
N GLN A 114 -21.92 34.57 7.37
CA GLN A 114 -21.45 33.42 6.58
C GLN A 114 -19.90 33.25 6.72
N PRO A 115 -19.20 32.52 5.85
CA PRO A 115 -19.03 31.06 5.76
C PRO A 115 -17.55 30.68 5.97
N THR A 116 -17.24 29.42 6.28
CA THR A 116 -15.87 28.90 6.06
C THR A 116 -15.91 27.39 5.85
N GLY A 117 -15.55 26.97 4.64
CA GLY A 117 -15.34 25.55 4.31
C GLY A 117 -13.93 25.12 4.70
N LEU A 118 -13.80 23.84 5.07
CA LEU A 118 -12.54 23.07 5.12
C LEU A 118 -12.94 21.59 4.97
N GLU A 119 -12.61 20.99 3.83
CA GLU A 119 -11.47 20.05 3.65
C GLU A 119 -11.75 18.65 4.20
N GLY A 120 -12.01 17.73 3.26
CA GLY A 120 -12.27 16.32 3.50
C GLY A 120 -11.00 15.48 3.39
N GLU A 121 -10.72 14.72 4.43
CA GLU A 121 -9.70 13.67 4.52
C GLU A 121 -10.28 12.33 4.03
N PRO A 122 -9.66 11.62 3.07
CA PRO A 122 -10.03 10.26 2.69
C PRO A 122 -9.30 9.19 3.51
N SER A 123 -10.08 8.23 4.01
CA SER A 123 -9.64 7.01 4.70
C SER A 123 -9.29 5.91 3.70
N GLU A 124 -8.13 5.28 3.85
CA GLU A 124 -7.54 4.30 2.94
C GLU A 124 -7.49 2.90 3.57
N HIS A 125 -8.01 1.89 2.85
CA HIS A 125 -7.87 0.47 3.19
C HIS A 125 -7.35 -0.30 1.94
N SER A 126 -6.07 -0.66 1.97
CA SER A 126 -5.33 -1.25 0.84
C SER A 126 -5.60 -2.75 0.65
N SER A 127 -5.69 -3.20 -0.62
CA SER A 127 -5.68 -4.62 -1.01
C SER A 127 -4.46 -4.96 -1.86
N VAL A 128 -3.86 -6.13 -1.58
CA VAL A 128 -2.59 -6.59 -2.15
C VAL A 128 -2.79 -7.19 -3.55
N GLY A 129 -2.25 -6.53 -4.58
CA GLY A 129 -2.23 -7.00 -5.96
C GLY A 129 -1.21 -8.13 -6.20
N SER A 130 -1.67 -9.24 -6.79
CA SER A 130 -0.82 -10.30 -7.33
C SER A 130 -0.87 -10.24 -8.85
N GLY A 131 0.26 -9.87 -9.47
CA GLY A 131 0.40 -9.76 -10.91
C GLY A 131 0.43 -11.14 -11.57
N THR A 132 -0.56 -11.40 -12.41
CA THR A 132 -0.48 -12.42 -13.47
C THR A 132 -0.07 -11.72 -14.76
N SER A 133 1.10 -12.07 -15.26
CA SER A 133 1.61 -11.69 -16.58
C SER A 133 0.62 -12.13 -17.67
N SER A 134 -0.08 -11.17 -18.25
CA SER A 134 -0.89 -11.36 -19.45
C SER A 134 -0.05 -10.98 -20.67
N GLU A 135 0.42 -12.00 -21.39
CA GLU A 135 0.92 -11.82 -22.76
C GLU A 135 -0.29 -11.44 -23.64
N SER A 136 -0.33 -10.19 -24.06
CA SER A 136 -1.27 -9.71 -25.08
C SER A 136 -0.47 -9.23 -26.28
N SER A 137 -0.67 -9.93 -27.40
CA SER A 137 -0.13 -9.62 -28.72
C SER A 137 -0.48 -8.20 -29.15
N GLY A 138 0.50 -7.52 -29.74
CA GLY A 138 0.30 -6.21 -30.35
C GLY A 138 -0.59 -6.26 -31.58
N GLU A 139 -1.04 -5.06 -31.94
CA GLU A 139 -1.72 -4.63 -33.17
C GLU A 139 -3.24 -4.51 -33.07
N THR A 140 -3.64 -3.23 -32.98
CA THR A 140 -4.74 -2.55 -33.68
C THR A 140 -6.11 -3.23 -33.73
N PHE A 141 -7.10 -2.53 -33.17
CA PHE A 141 -8.54 -2.76 -33.36
C PHE A 141 -8.87 -3.41 -34.71
N GLN A 142 -9.32 -4.67 -34.69
CA GLN A 142 -10.23 -5.22 -35.70
C GLN A 142 -11.29 -6.06 -35.01
N CYS A 143 -12.54 -5.77 -35.37
CA CYS A 143 -13.74 -6.45 -34.89
C CYS A 143 -13.92 -7.77 -35.66
N TYR A 144 -14.39 -8.79 -34.93
CA TYR A 144 -14.95 -10.09 -35.35
C TYR A 144 -14.06 -11.33 -35.65
N ARG A 145 -14.42 -12.38 -34.86
CA ARG A 145 -14.40 -13.85 -35.00
C ARG A 145 -13.10 -14.60 -35.32
N ASP A 146 -12.87 -15.61 -34.48
CA ASP A 146 -11.90 -16.72 -34.56
C ASP A 146 -10.43 -16.40 -34.29
N VAL A 147 -10.13 -16.10 -33.02
CA VAL A 147 -8.76 -16.17 -32.50
C VAL A 147 -8.43 -17.63 -32.13
N GLN A 148 -7.56 -18.27 -32.92
CA GLN A 148 -6.92 -19.53 -32.52
C GLN A 148 -5.89 -19.28 -31.40
N TRP A 149 -6.25 -19.65 -30.16
CA TRP A 149 -5.43 -19.42 -28.96
C TRP A 149 -4.22 -20.36 -28.88
N LYS A 150 -3.02 -19.82 -28.57
CA LYS A 150 -1.73 -20.55 -28.61
C LYS A 150 -1.36 -21.36 -27.34
N SER A 151 -1.99 -21.18 -26.17
CA SER A 151 -1.57 -21.92 -24.96
C SER A 151 -2.27 -23.28 -24.79
N PRO A 152 -1.53 -24.39 -24.55
CA PRO A 152 -2.12 -25.73 -24.38
C PRO A 152 -3.16 -25.82 -23.25
N ALA A 153 -2.90 -25.13 -22.13
CA ALA A 153 -3.82 -25.07 -21.00
C ALA A 153 -5.14 -24.37 -21.39
N ARG A 154 -5.10 -23.26 -22.14
CA ARG A 154 -6.31 -22.55 -22.58
C ARG A 154 -7.14 -23.38 -23.55
N LYS A 155 -6.50 -24.11 -24.47
CA LYS A 155 -7.19 -25.06 -25.36
C LYS A 155 -7.91 -26.15 -24.57
N LEU A 156 -7.28 -26.67 -23.52
CA LEU A 156 -7.84 -27.72 -22.68
C LEU A 156 -8.99 -27.21 -21.79
N ILE A 157 -8.88 -26.00 -21.24
CA ILE A 157 -9.96 -25.32 -20.50
C ILE A 157 -11.19 -25.12 -21.39
N THR A 158 -11.00 -24.63 -22.62
CA THR A 158 -12.09 -24.48 -23.60
C THR A 158 -12.73 -25.83 -23.93
N LYS A 159 -11.91 -26.87 -24.17
CA LYS A 159 -12.39 -28.24 -24.46
C LYS A 159 -13.22 -28.82 -23.31
N LYS A 160 -12.84 -28.56 -22.06
CA LYS A 160 -13.61 -28.96 -20.87
C LYS A 160 -14.80 -28.05 -20.55
N GLY A 161 -15.05 -27.01 -21.35
CA GLY A 161 -16.16 -26.07 -21.13
C GLY A 161 -15.97 -25.15 -19.92
N LEU A 162 -14.79 -25.10 -19.31
CA LEU A 162 -14.49 -24.34 -18.09
C LEU A 162 -14.41 -22.82 -18.31
N TYR A 163 -14.44 -22.36 -19.57
CA TYR A 163 -14.59 -20.94 -19.93
C TYR A 163 -16.05 -20.51 -20.13
N LYS A 164 -17.01 -21.44 -20.14
CA LYS A 164 -18.42 -21.08 -20.19
C LYS A 164 -18.75 -20.26 -18.94
N LYS A 165 -19.49 -19.17 -19.13
CA LYS A 165 -19.91 -18.27 -18.07
C LYS A 165 -21.33 -17.81 -18.32
N HIS A 166 -22.05 -17.53 -17.23
CA HIS A 166 -23.30 -16.82 -17.31
C HIS A 166 -23.09 -15.39 -17.80
N SER A 167 -24.13 -14.78 -18.37
CA SER A 167 -24.07 -13.36 -18.74
C SER A 167 -23.85 -12.51 -17.49
N THR A 168 -22.87 -11.61 -17.54
CA THR A 168 -22.59 -10.65 -16.47
C THR A 168 -23.73 -9.66 -16.27
N ASP A 169 -24.64 -9.55 -17.23
CA ASP A 169 -25.83 -8.70 -17.16
C ASP A 169 -26.95 -9.29 -16.29
N HIS A 170 -26.84 -10.55 -15.87
CA HIS A 170 -27.82 -11.16 -14.96
C HIS A 170 -27.92 -10.36 -13.65
N ALA A 171 -29.15 -10.17 -13.14
CA ALA A 171 -29.43 -9.28 -12.00
C ALA A 171 -28.50 -9.52 -10.79
N MET A 172 -28.28 -10.79 -10.44
CA MET A 172 -27.39 -11.22 -9.35
C MET A 172 -25.91 -10.83 -9.55
N LEU A 173 -25.39 -10.95 -10.77
CA LEU A 173 -24.00 -10.62 -11.10
C LEU A 173 -23.82 -9.11 -11.31
N ARG A 174 -24.83 -8.45 -11.86
CA ARG A 174 -24.89 -6.99 -12.01
C ARG A 174 -24.92 -6.29 -10.66
N GLY A 175 -25.73 -6.78 -9.71
CA GLY A 175 -25.75 -6.28 -8.33
C GLY A 175 -24.39 -6.42 -7.65
N PHE A 176 -23.73 -7.57 -7.82
CA PHE A 176 -22.37 -7.77 -7.32
C PHE A 176 -21.35 -6.83 -7.97
N PHE A 177 -21.41 -6.62 -9.28
CA PHE A 177 -20.57 -5.65 -9.98
C PHE A 177 -20.73 -4.24 -9.39
N SER A 178 -21.97 -3.80 -9.20
CA SER A 178 -22.27 -2.48 -8.62
C SER A 178 -21.72 -2.35 -7.20
N PHE A 179 -21.84 -3.40 -6.37
CA PHE A 179 -21.24 -3.45 -5.04
C PHE A 179 -19.71 -3.31 -5.08
N LEU A 180 -19.03 -4.07 -5.95
CA LEU A 180 -17.58 -3.98 -6.08
C LEU A 180 -17.12 -2.58 -6.51
N GLN A 181 -17.83 -1.95 -7.44
CA GLN A 181 -17.45 -0.64 -7.98
C GLN A 181 -17.78 0.50 -7.01
N ARG A 182 -18.98 0.51 -6.42
CA ARG A 182 -19.47 1.63 -5.60
C ARG A 182 -19.00 1.51 -4.15
N ASP A 183 -19.20 0.34 -3.55
CA ASP A 183 -18.99 0.17 -2.11
C ASP A 183 -17.55 -0.21 -1.77
N LEU A 184 -16.87 -0.94 -2.66
CA LEU A 184 -15.46 -1.32 -2.49
C LEU A 184 -14.49 -0.51 -3.35
N GLN A 185 -14.97 0.46 -4.13
CA GLN A 185 -14.15 1.32 -4.99
C GLN A 185 -13.14 0.53 -5.85
N ASN A 186 -13.51 -0.69 -6.27
CA ASN A 186 -12.63 -1.52 -7.08
C ASN A 186 -12.57 -0.96 -8.50
N GLU A 187 -11.38 -0.52 -8.93
CA GLU A 187 -11.16 0.04 -10.28
C GLU A 187 -11.31 -1.00 -11.40
N ASN A 188 -11.21 -2.30 -11.09
CA ASN A 188 -11.32 -3.37 -12.08
C ASN A 188 -12.13 -4.59 -11.58
N PRO A 189 -13.45 -4.43 -11.39
CA PRO A 189 -14.32 -5.48 -10.84
C PRO A 189 -14.59 -6.63 -11.83
N ASN A 190 -14.32 -6.42 -13.12
CA ASN A 190 -14.67 -7.34 -14.20
C ASN A 190 -14.14 -8.75 -13.96
N GLN A 191 -12.87 -8.90 -13.58
CA GLN A 191 -12.27 -10.22 -13.39
C GLN A 191 -12.97 -11.01 -12.27
N GLU A 192 -13.31 -10.35 -11.15
CA GLU A 192 -13.97 -11.01 -10.03
C GLU A 192 -15.40 -11.45 -10.39
N VAL A 193 -16.13 -10.61 -11.12
CA VAL A 193 -17.48 -10.94 -11.59
C VAL A 193 -17.44 -12.09 -12.61
N GLU A 194 -16.46 -12.09 -13.51
CA GLU A 194 -16.30 -13.18 -14.47
C GLU A 194 -15.89 -14.51 -13.82
N ASP A 195 -15.05 -14.47 -12.79
CA ASP A 195 -14.65 -15.67 -12.05
C ASP A 195 -15.86 -16.30 -11.35
N VAL A 196 -16.73 -15.49 -10.75
CA VAL A 196 -18.02 -15.94 -10.19
C VAL A 196 -18.94 -16.47 -11.29
N ALA A 197 -19.07 -15.75 -12.41
CA ALA A 197 -19.94 -16.15 -13.52
C ALA A 197 -19.55 -17.49 -14.15
N ARG A 198 -18.25 -17.78 -14.28
CA ARG A 198 -17.72 -19.07 -14.74
C ARG A 198 -18.03 -20.18 -13.75
N PHE A 199 -17.79 -19.94 -12.46
CA PHE A 199 -18.08 -20.89 -11.41
C PHE A 199 -19.57 -21.24 -11.36
N LEU A 200 -20.45 -20.24 -11.35
CA LEU A 200 -21.90 -20.46 -11.33
C LEU A 200 -22.38 -21.22 -12.58
N CYS A 201 -21.79 -20.98 -13.75
CA CYS A 201 -22.10 -21.71 -14.97
C CYS A 201 -21.68 -23.18 -14.91
N TYR A 202 -20.58 -23.48 -14.21
CA TYR A 202 -20.19 -24.86 -13.93
C TYR A 202 -21.14 -25.56 -12.95
N MET A 203 -21.62 -24.84 -11.93
CA MET A 203 -22.52 -25.38 -10.91
C MET A 203 -23.94 -25.62 -11.48
N ASP A 204 -24.51 -24.67 -12.22
CA ASP A 204 -25.72 -24.89 -13.02
C ASP A 204 -25.61 -24.11 -14.35
N PRO A 205 -25.49 -24.80 -15.50
CA PRO A 205 -25.41 -24.15 -16.80
C PRO A 205 -26.68 -23.39 -17.21
N ARG A 206 -27.83 -23.66 -16.59
CA ARG A 206 -29.13 -23.09 -17.00
C ARG A 206 -29.31 -21.66 -16.49
N ALA A 207 -28.98 -21.41 -15.23
CA ALA A 207 -29.12 -20.09 -14.62
C ALA A 207 -28.16 -19.94 -13.42
N PRO A 208 -27.65 -18.73 -13.15
CA PRO A 208 -26.92 -18.44 -11.93
C PRO A 208 -27.87 -18.49 -10.73
N SER A 209 -27.51 -19.29 -9.72
CA SER A 209 -28.27 -19.49 -8.49
C SER A 209 -27.33 -19.57 -7.29
N LEU A 210 -27.85 -19.40 -6.06
CA LEU A 210 -27.11 -19.65 -4.83
C LEU A 210 -27.17 -21.10 -4.35
N GLU A 211 -28.03 -21.94 -4.94
CA GLU A 211 -28.22 -23.36 -4.56
C GLU A 211 -26.92 -24.18 -4.58
N PHE A 212 -25.90 -23.72 -5.32
CA PHE A 212 -24.59 -24.37 -5.34
C PHE A 212 -23.95 -24.52 -3.95
N VAL A 213 -24.35 -23.71 -2.95
CA VAL A 213 -23.82 -23.79 -1.58
C VAL A 213 -24.13 -25.13 -0.90
N ARG A 214 -25.15 -25.85 -1.39
CA ARG A 214 -25.51 -27.19 -0.92
C ARG A 214 -24.68 -28.29 -1.57
N ASP A 215 -23.97 -28.00 -2.66
CA ASP A 215 -23.16 -28.95 -3.43
C ASP A 215 -21.65 -28.67 -3.26
N ARG A 216 -21.14 -29.07 -2.09
CA ARG A 216 -19.72 -28.95 -1.75
C ARG A 216 -18.85 -29.87 -2.60
N GLU A 217 -19.37 -31.02 -3.04
CA GLU A 217 -18.61 -32.00 -3.83
C GLU A 217 -18.33 -31.49 -5.23
N LYS A 218 -19.35 -30.96 -5.92
CA LYS A 218 -19.19 -30.37 -7.26
C LYS A 218 -18.29 -29.13 -7.24
N THR A 219 -18.31 -28.37 -6.15
CA THR A 219 -17.35 -27.28 -5.92
C THR A 219 -15.92 -27.80 -5.84
N GLN A 220 -15.66 -28.88 -5.11
CA GLN A 220 -14.33 -29.50 -5.09
C GLN A 220 -13.95 -30.04 -6.46
N GLN A 221 -14.89 -30.65 -7.17
CA GLN A 221 -14.69 -31.18 -8.52
C GLN A 221 -14.26 -30.07 -9.49
N PHE A 222 -14.90 -28.90 -9.44
CA PHE A 222 -14.48 -27.72 -10.21
C PHE A 222 -12.98 -27.41 -9.99
N PHE A 223 -12.54 -27.27 -8.74
CA PHE A 223 -11.13 -26.96 -8.44
C PHE A 223 -10.16 -28.11 -8.80
N ARG A 224 -10.60 -29.37 -8.71
CA ARG A 224 -9.83 -30.52 -9.20
C ARG A 224 -9.67 -30.47 -10.72
N GLU A 225 -10.73 -30.13 -11.45
CA GLU A 225 -10.68 -29.98 -12.90
C GLU A 225 -9.79 -28.80 -13.32
N LEU A 226 -9.86 -27.66 -12.61
CA LEU A 226 -8.92 -26.55 -12.83
C LEU A 226 -7.47 -27.02 -12.63
N THR A 227 -7.21 -27.85 -11.62
CA THR A 227 -5.88 -28.44 -11.41
C THR A 227 -5.49 -29.38 -12.56
N GLY A 228 -6.41 -30.25 -12.99
CA GLY A 228 -6.17 -31.23 -14.05
C GLY A 228 -5.93 -30.62 -15.43
N VAL A 229 -6.34 -29.36 -15.67
CA VAL A 229 -6.02 -28.61 -16.89
C VAL A 229 -4.76 -27.75 -16.78
N GLY A 230 -4.03 -27.85 -15.66
CA GLY A 230 -2.78 -27.14 -15.44
C GLY A 230 -2.93 -25.67 -15.03
N LEU A 231 -4.10 -25.25 -14.53
CA LEU A 231 -4.24 -23.90 -13.95
C LEU A 231 -3.49 -23.80 -12.63
N SER A 232 -2.78 -22.68 -12.46
CA SER A 232 -2.02 -22.43 -11.24
C SER A 232 -2.92 -22.44 -10.00
N LYS A 233 -2.35 -22.88 -8.88
CA LYS A 233 -3.02 -22.82 -7.58
C LYS A 233 -3.36 -21.37 -7.18
N GLN A 234 -2.58 -20.40 -7.65
CA GLN A 234 -2.88 -18.97 -7.49
C GLN A 234 -4.17 -18.56 -8.20
N THR A 235 -4.44 -19.08 -9.41
CA THR A 235 -5.69 -18.83 -10.12
C THR A 235 -6.88 -19.42 -9.35
N GLN A 236 -6.74 -20.64 -8.83
CA GLN A 236 -7.77 -21.26 -7.98
C GLN A 236 -8.05 -20.42 -6.71
N LEU A 237 -7.01 -19.86 -6.11
CA LEU A 237 -7.12 -18.96 -4.98
C LEU A 237 -7.88 -17.66 -5.33
N ASN A 238 -7.72 -17.13 -6.54
CA ASN A 238 -8.47 -15.96 -7.00
C ASN A 238 -9.97 -16.28 -7.12
N TYR A 239 -10.34 -17.40 -7.75
CA TYR A 239 -11.73 -17.88 -7.78
C TYR A 239 -12.32 -17.97 -6.37
N MET A 240 -11.62 -18.61 -5.42
CA MET A 240 -12.11 -18.73 -4.04
C MET A 240 -12.32 -17.37 -3.37
N LYS A 241 -11.43 -16.40 -3.60
CA LYS A 241 -11.58 -15.03 -3.07
C LYS A 241 -12.80 -14.33 -3.66
N SER A 242 -12.98 -14.40 -4.98
CA SER A 242 -14.14 -13.81 -5.66
C SER A 242 -15.45 -14.44 -5.18
N LEU A 243 -15.49 -15.76 -5.01
CA LEU A 243 -16.66 -16.47 -4.48
C LEU A 243 -16.98 -16.09 -3.03
N LYS A 244 -15.99 -16.04 -2.15
CA LYS A 244 -16.21 -15.58 -0.77
C LYS A 244 -16.75 -14.16 -0.73
N ARG A 245 -16.20 -13.26 -1.56
CA ARG A 245 -16.65 -11.86 -1.62
C ARG A 245 -18.06 -11.76 -2.18
N PHE A 246 -18.39 -12.55 -3.21
CA PHE A 246 -19.73 -12.66 -3.75
C PHE A 246 -20.74 -13.16 -2.72
N LEU A 247 -20.45 -14.24 -2.01
CA LEU A 247 -21.32 -14.75 -0.95
C LEU A 247 -21.44 -13.76 0.21
N THR A 248 -20.36 -13.05 0.56
CA THR A 248 -20.39 -11.98 1.56
C THR A 248 -21.38 -10.89 1.15
N TYR A 249 -21.32 -10.42 -0.10
CA TYR A 249 -22.28 -9.48 -0.67
C TYR A 249 -23.72 -10.02 -0.57
N GLN A 250 -23.96 -11.28 -0.92
CA GLN A 250 -25.30 -11.89 -0.82
C GLN A 250 -25.80 -11.93 0.62
N THR A 251 -24.95 -12.29 1.59
CA THR A 251 -25.37 -12.42 3.00
C THR A 251 -25.52 -11.09 3.74
N ILE A 252 -24.79 -10.04 3.34
CA ILE A 252 -24.75 -8.76 4.08
C ILE A 252 -25.52 -7.65 3.37
N SER A 253 -25.42 -7.58 2.04
CA SER A 253 -25.90 -6.46 1.24
C SER A 253 -27.23 -6.74 0.53
N THR A 254 -27.82 -7.92 0.73
CA THR A 254 -29.13 -8.28 0.17
C THR A 254 -30.10 -8.73 1.27
N ASN A 255 -31.38 -8.92 0.91
CA ASN A 255 -32.43 -9.34 1.84
C ASN A 255 -32.45 -10.85 2.14
N LEU A 256 -31.45 -11.61 1.66
CA LEU A 256 -31.42 -13.08 1.75
C LEU A 256 -31.70 -13.62 3.16
N ARG A 257 -31.19 -13.00 4.23
CA ARG A 257 -31.42 -13.42 5.63
C ARG A 257 -32.91 -13.50 6.01
N HIS A 258 -33.72 -12.65 5.40
CA HIS A 258 -35.17 -12.58 5.63
C HIS A 258 -35.96 -13.35 4.59
N ASP A 259 -35.52 -13.33 3.32
CA ASP A 259 -36.21 -14.00 2.23
C ASP A 259 -36.06 -15.53 2.32
N ASP A 260 -34.88 -16.01 2.72
CA ASP A 260 -34.57 -17.42 2.91
C ASP A 260 -33.46 -17.59 3.97
N ASN A 261 -33.87 -17.83 5.22
CA ASN A 261 -32.95 -17.92 6.35
C ASN A 261 -32.04 -19.16 6.27
N ASP A 262 -32.57 -20.26 5.73
CA ASP A 262 -31.86 -21.52 5.58
C ASP A 262 -30.76 -21.35 4.54
N LEU A 263 -31.10 -20.80 3.37
CA LEU A 263 -30.11 -20.50 2.32
C LEU A 263 -29.08 -19.47 2.77
N HIS A 264 -29.48 -18.48 3.58
CA HIS A 264 -28.53 -17.54 4.20
C HIS A 264 -27.54 -18.26 5.12
N THR A 265 -28.01 -19.22 5.92
CA THR A 265 -27.15 -20.02 6.80
C THR A 265 -26.23 -20.92 6.00
N ASP A 266 -26.76 -21.61 4.97
CA ASP A 266 -25.97 -22.42 4.04
C ASP A 266 -24.86 -21.58 3.37
N CYS A 267 -25.17 -20.34 2.95
CA CYS A 267 -24.18 -19.43 2.38
C CYS A 267 -23.05 -19.08 3.37
N ARG A 268 -23.37 -18.85 4.65
CA ARG A 268 -22.35 -18.56 5.68
C ARG A 268 -21.45 -19.77 5.94
N GLU A 269 -22.04 -20.95 6.10
CA GLU A 269 -21.25 -22.18 6.24
C GLU A 269 -20.36 -22.44 5.02
N PHE A 270 -20.87 -22.12 3.83
CA PHE A 270 -20.10 -22.28 2.60
C PHE A 270 -18.92 -21.30 2.51
N ILE A 271 -19.06 -20.08 3.03
CA ILE A 271 -17.92 -19.13 3.15
C ILE A 271 -16.80 -19.74 4.02
N ASP A 272 -17.15 -20.42 5.11
CA ASP A 272 -16.20 -21.10 5.99
C ASP A 272 -15.53 -22.28 5.29
N PHE A 273 -16.32 -23.09 4.57
CA PHE A 273 -15.82 -24.17 3.73
C PHE A 273 -14.81 -23.68 2.68
N LEU A 274 -15.13 -22.60 1.95
CA LEU A 274 -14.19 -21.96 1.02
C LEU A 274 -12.94 -21.46 1.75
N GLY A 275 -13.08 -20.98 2.99
CA GLY A 275 -11.96 -20.61 3.86
C GLY A 275 -11.00 -21.77 4.16
N LEU A 276 -11.53 -22.97 4.40
CA LEU A 276 -10.72 -24.18 4.61
C LEU A 276 -10.00 -24.61 3.32
N LEU A 277 -10.71 -24.62 2.18
CA LEU A 277 -10.11 -24.92 0.87
C LEU A 277 -8.99 -23.92 0.51
N GLN A 278 -9.22 -22.64 0.80
CA GLN A 278 -8.23 -21.58 0.62
C GLN A 278 -6.97 -21.85 1.45
N LYS A 279 -7.10 -22.21 2.74
CA LYS A 279 -5.96 -22.55 3.61
C LYS A 279 -5.14 -23.72 3.04
N TRP A 280 -5.81 -24.76 2.56
CA TRP A 280 -5.14 -25.91 1.93
C TRP A 280 -4.40 -25.50 0.64
N CYS A 281 -5.04 -24.72 -0.22
CA CYS A 281 -4.44 -24.22 -1.46
C CYS A 281 -3.21 -23.35 -1.18
N CYS A 282 -3.29 -22.43 -0.20
CA CYS A 282 -2.16 -21.61 0.23
C CYS A 282 -0.95 -22.44 0.69
N LYS A 283 -1.18 -23.50 1.49
CA LYS A 283 -0.08 -24.40 1.92
C LYS A 283 0.62 -25.05 0.74
N ASN A 284 -0.13 -25.49 -0.27
CA ASN A 284 0.45 -26.10 -1.47
C ASN A 284 1.19 -25.08 -2.34
N ILE A 285 0.69 -23.84 -2.46
CA ILE A 285 1.41 -22.74 -3.10
C ILE A 285 2.74 -22.49 -2.38
N SER A 286 2.75 -22.44 -1.05
CA SER A 286 3.98 -22.26 -0.28
C SER A 286 5.00 -23.38 -0.54
N LYS A 287 4.55 -24.64 -0.58
CA LYS A 287 5.40 -25.79 -0.93
C LYS A 287 5.97 -25.67 -2.34
N GLU A 288 5.12 -25.34 -3.33
CA GLU A 288 5.54 -25.15 -4.73
C GLU A 288 6.55 -23.99 -4.87
N ILE A 289 6.35 -22.89 -4.15
CA ILE A 289 7.29 -21.76 -4.13
C ILE A 289 8.64 -22.16 -3.52
N SER A 290 8.61 -22.89 -2.40
CA SER A 290 9.83 -23.40 -1.75
C SER A 290 10.58 -24.37 -2.66
N GLN A 291 9.86 -25.28 -3.32
CA GLN A 291 10.42 -26.21 -4.29
C GLN A 291 11.05 -25.47 -5.48
N LYS A 292 10.32 -24.55 -6.14
CA LYS A 292 10.87 -23.72 -7.22
C LYS A 292 12.06 -22.88 -6.78
N ARG A 293 12.11 -22.47 -5.51
CA ARG A 293 13.27 -21.74 -4.96
C ARG A 293 14.48 -22.67 -4.87
N HIS A 294 14.30 -23.88 -4.35
CA HIS A 294 15.35 -24.88 -4.28
C HIS A 294 15.88 -25.26 -5.66
N GLU A 295 14.98 -25.59 -6.60
CA GLU A 295 15.33 -25.97 -7.97
C GLU A 295 16.14 -24.87 -8.68
N ARG A 296 15.74 -23.60 -8.55
CA ARG A 296 16.48 -22.46 -9.13
C ARG A 296 17.86 -22.28 -8.52
N SER A 297 18.00 -22.44 -7.20
CA SER A 297 19.31 -22.40 -6.53
C SER A 297 20.25 -23.51 -6.99
N THR A 298 19.73 -24.57 -7.62
CA THR A 298 20.50 -25.71 -8.13
C THR A 298 20.71 -25.73 -9.64
N THR A 299 20.02 -24.90 -10.45
CA THR A 299 20.01 -25.06 -11.93
C THR A 299 20.21 -23.81 -12.79
N GLU A 300 19.98 -22.58 -12.30
CA GLU A 300 20.22 -21.36 -13.10
C GLU A 300 21.55 -20.70 -12.68
N ALA A 301 22.39 -20.30 -13.65
CA ALA A 301 23.45 -19.34 -13.38
C ALA A 301 22.82 -18.09 -12.74
N GLU A 302 23.24 -17.74 -11.52
CA GLU A 302 22.58 -16.68 -10.76
C GLU A 302 22.69 -15.34 -11.51
N LEU A 303 21.54 -14.78 -11.89
CA LEU A 303 21.45 -13.45 -12.48
C LEU A 303 22.08 -12.43 -11.51
N THR A 304 23.10 -11.72 -11.97
CA THR A 304 23.82 -10.73 -11.13
C THR A 304 23.12 -9.37 -11.15
N THR A 305 23.48 -8.49 -10.20
CA THR A 305 23.07 -7.08 -10.22
C THR A 305 23.54 -6.39 -11.49
N HIS A 306 24.72 -6.76 -11.98
CA HIS A 306 25.27 -6.28 -13.23
C HIS A 306 24.40 -6.68 -14.44
N ASP A 307 23.93 -7.93 -14.49
CA ASP A 307 23.04 -8.39 -15.57
C ASP A 307 21.68 -7.67 -15.56
N CYS A 308 21.19 -7.31 -14.38
CA CYS A 308 19.95 -6.55 -14.24
C CYS A 308 20.02 -5.16 -14.89
N ALA A 309 21.21 -4.56 -14.97
CA ALA A 309 21.44 -3.26 -15.59
C ALA A 309 21.97 -3.34 -17.04
N ALA A 310 22.10 -4.54 -17.62
CA ALA A 310 22.71 -4.73 -18.94
C ALA A 310 22.01 -3.96 -20.05
N VAL A 311 20.67 -3.96 -20.06
CA VAL A 311 19.88 -3.21 -21.06
C VAL A 311 20.03 -1.70 -20.90
N LEU A 312 20.20 -1.19 -19.67
CA LEU A 312 20.43 0.23 -19.43
C LEU A 312 21.82 0.64 -19.93
N ARG A 313 22.85 -0.17 -19.72
CA ARG A 313 24.19 0.11 -20.25
C ARG A 313 24.21 0.07 -21.77
N ALA A 314 23.63 -0.97 -22.37
CA ALA A 314 23.58 -1.11 -23.83
C ALA A 314 22.80 0.03 -24.50
N ALA A 315 21.76 0.56 -23.85
CA ALA A 315 20.92 1.62 -24.39
C ALA A 315 21.42 3.05 -24.10
N LYS A 316 22.42 3.23 -23.23
CA LYS A 316 22.80 4.56 -22.72
C LYS A 316 23.35 5.46 -23.81
N GLU A 317 24.19 4.96 -24.70
CA GLU A 317 24.80 5.76 -25.77
C GLU A 317 23.76 6.31 -26.75
N ASP A 318 22.89 5.44 -27.27
CA ASP A 318 21.77 5.82 -28.14
C ASP A 318 20.83 6.83 -27.44
N PHE A 319 20.53 6.60 -26.17
CA PHE A 319 19.70 7.50 -25.36
C PHE A 319 20.33 8.90 -25.24
N LEU A 320 21.63 8.97 -24.95
CA LEU A 320 22.36 10.24 -24.87
C LEU A 320 22.45 10.94 -26.21
N ALA A 321 22.64 10.20 -27.31
CA ALA A 321 22.63 10.75 -28.67
C ALA A 321 21.28 11.39 -29.02
N ILE A 322 20.16 10.75 -28.66
CA ILE A 322 18.82 11.33 -28.79
C ILE A 322 18.71 12.62 -27.96
N GLY A 323 19.22 12.62 -26.73
CA GLY A 323 19.27 13.79 -25.87
C GLY A 323 20.04 14.96 -26.47
N GLN A 324 21.22 14.70 -27.04
CA GLN A 324 22.03 15.72 -27.71
C GLN A 324 21.33 16.26 -28.96
N LYS A 325 20.79 15.39 -29.81
CA LYS A 325 20.02 15.78 -30.99
C LYS A 325 18.85 16.69 -30.62
N MET A 326 18.15 16.39 -29.53
CA MET A 326 17.04 17.21 -29.04
C MET A 326 17.48 18.62 -28.65
N LEU A 327 18.67 18.76 -28.05
CA LEU A 327 19.26 20.07 -27.70
C LEU A 327 19.67 20.86 -28.96
N SER A 328 20.07 20.19 -30.04
CA SER A 328 20.51 20.82 -31.29
C SER A 328 19.37 21.12 -32.28
N GLU A 329 18.58 20.10 -32.64
CA GLU A 329 17.60 20.14 -33.74
C GLU A 329 16.16 20.43 -33.28
N LYS A 330 15.91 20.44 -31.96
CA LYS A 330 14.62 20.68 -31.29
C LYS A 330 13.46 19.73 -31.64
N GLN A 331 13.55 18.94 -32.71
CA GLN A 331 12.51 18.00 -33.14
C GLN A 331 13.04 16.58 -33.22
N LEU A 332 12.31 15.66 -32.61
CA LEU A 332 12.60 14.24 -32.63
C LEU A 332 11.54 13.51 -33.45
N THR A 333 11.93 12.41 -34.07
CA THR A 333 10.96 11.48 -34.65
C THR A 333 10.14 10.83 -33.54
N THR A 334 8.92 10.36 -33.86
CA THR A 334 8.10 9.63 -32.87
C THR A 334 8.82 8.39 -32.33
N GLY A 335 9.66 7.73 -33.14
CA GLY A 335 10.47 6.59 -32.71
C GLY A 335 11.49 7.00 -31.65
N GLU A 336 12.25 8.07 -31.89
CA GLU A 336 13.23 8.60 -30.93
C GLU A 336 12.56 9.07 -29.62
N CYS A 337 11.39 9.72 -29.69
CA CYS A 337 10.60 10.08 -28.51
C CYS A 337 10.22 8.84 -27.68
N LEU A 338 9.81 7.75 -28.35
CA LEU A 338 9.45 6.50 -27.67
C LEU A 338 10.69 5.81 -27.09
N ASP A 339 11.80 5.79 -27.80
CA ASP A 339 13.06 5.20 -27.32
C ASP A 339 13.59 5.94 -26.08
N TYR A 340 13.57 7.27 -26.10
CA TYR A 340 13.92 8.11 -24.94
C TYR A 340 13.01 7.79 -23.74
N MET A 341 11.71 7.71 -23.98
CA MET A 341 10.74 7.33 -22.94
C MET A 341 11.00 5.92 -22.41
N TYR A 342 11.21 4.92 -23.27
CA TYR A 342 11.45 3.54 -22.86
C TYR A 342 12.71 3.41 -21.99
N PHE A 343 13.76 4.18 -22.30
CA PHE A 343 14.95 4.24 -21.46
C PHE A 343 14.63 4.76 -20.06
N LEU A 344 13.90 5.89 -19.93
CA LEU A 344 13.50 6.43 -18.63
C LEU A 344 12.61 5.47 -17.83
N GLN A 345 11.66 4.80 -18.49
CA GLN A 345 10.85 3.76 -17.84
C GLN A 345 11.73 2.61 -17.31
N ALA A 346 12.70 2.16 -18.11
CA ALA A 346 13.64 1.13 -17.70
C ALA A 346 14.51 1.60 -16.53
N LEU A 347 14.89 2.87 -16.49
CA LEU A 347 15.67 3.46 -15.40
C LEU A 347 14.89 3.42 -14.07
N VAL A 348 13.62 3.85 -14.08
CA VAL A 348 12.73 3.73 -12.92
C VAL A 348 12.58 2.27 -12.46
N ILE A 349 12.40 1.34 -13.41
CA ILE A 349 12.08 -0.06 -13.11
C ILE A 349 13.30 -0.89 -12.68
N LEU A 350 14.44 -0.72 -13.35
CA LEU A 350 15.62 -1.58 -13.20
C LEU A 350 16.72 -0.95 -12.34
N LYS A 351 16.93 0.37 -12.42
CA LYS A 351 17.91 1.06 -11.56
C LYS A 351 17.30 1.43 -10.22
N HIS A 352 16.19 2.16 -10.22
CA HIS A 352 15.49 2.51 -8.96
C HIS A 352 14.58 1.39 -8.42
N LEU A 353 14.56 0.23 -9.10
CA LEU A 353 13.87 -0.98 -8.64
C LEU A 353 12.39 -0.78 -8.31
N GLN A 354 11.76 0.22 -8.93
CA GLN A 354 10.37 0.54 -8.74
C GLN A 354 9.47 -0.43 -9.51
N ARG A 355 8.21 -0.55 -9.07
CA ARG A 355 7.24 -1.39 -9.78
C ARG A 355 6.78 -0.68 -11.05
N PRO A 356 6.41 -1.43 -12.11
CA PRO A 356 5.80 -0.85 -13.32
C PRO A 356 4.61 0.07 -13.02
N GLY A 357 3.86 -0.19 -11.95
CA GLY A 357 2.78 0.69 -11.50
C GLY A 357 3.23 2.13 -11.22
N VAL A 358 4.44 2.36 -10.71
CA VAL A 358 4.97 3.72 -10.51
C VAL A 358 5.03 4.47 -11.83
N VAL A 359 5.52 3.83 -12.89
CA VAL A 359 5.57 4.42 -14.25
C VAL A 359 4.17 4.69 -14.81
N SER A 360 3.23 3.76 -14.63
CA SER A 360 1.86 3.92 -15.12
C SER A 360 1.04 4.98 -14.38
N HIS A 361 1.34 5.21 -13.10
CA HIS A 361 0.52 6.07 -12.24
C HIS A 361 1.15 7.43 -11.93
N MET A 362 2.46 7.60 -12.10
CA MET A 362 3.12 8.90 -11.89
C MET A 362 2.43 10.02 -12.66
N THR A 363 2.09 11.09 -11.95
CA THR A 363 1.37 12.25 -12.47
C THR A 363 2.29 13.47 -12.64
N VAL A 364 1.87 14.44 -13.45
CA VAL A 364 2.57 15.72 -13.61
C VAL A 364 2.61 16.51 -12.30
N PRO A 365 1.53 16.63 -11.51
CA PRO A 365 1.62 17.28 -10.20
C PRO A 365 2.64 16.63 -9.26
N GLU A 366 2.76 15.30 -9.24
CA GLU A 366 3.77 14.60 -8.43
C GLU A 366 5.20 14.88 -8.91
N TRP A 367 5.41 14.96 -10.23
CA TRP A 367 6.69 15.39 -10.79
C TRP A 367 7.04 16.82 -10.40
N LEU A 368 6.09 17.75 -10.51
CA LEU A 368 6.32 19.16 -10.17
C LEU A 368 6.53 19.38 -8.67
N ASN A 369 6.01 18.49 -7.83
CA ASN A 369 6.21 18.50 -6.37
C ASN A 369 7.44 17.69 -5.91
N LYS A 370 8.42 17.46 -6.81
CA LYS A 370 9.69 16.81 -6.47
C LYS A 370 10.49 17.59 -5.43
N MET A 371 11.15 16.89 -4.51
CA MET A 371 11.92 17.48 -3.42
C MET A 371 13.42 17.44 -3.72
N LYS A 372 14.16 18.49 -3.39
CA LYS A 372 15.63 18.46 -3.46
C LYS A 372 16.22 18.13 -2.09
N THR A 373 17.21 17.24 -2.09
CA THR A 373 18.02 16.94 -0.91
C THR A 373 19.13 17.97 -0.74
N THR A 374 19.73 18.01 0.45
CA THR A 374 20.91 18.84 0.73
C THR A 374 22.11 18.48 -0.16
N SER A 375 22.17 17.22 -0.59
CA SER A 375 23.23 16.68 -1.45
C SER A 375 22.97 16.81 -2.96
N GLY A 376 21.91 17.51 -3.38
CA GLY A 376 21.61 17.78 -4.78
C GLY A 376 20.83 16.70 -5.53
N TYR A 377 20.46 15.59 -4.87
CA TYR A 377 19.53 14.58 -5.42
C TYR A 377 18.09 15.11 -5.44
N THR A 378 17.32 14.67 -6.43
CA THR A 378 15.90 14.99 -6.58
C THR A 378 15.05 13.77 -6.23
N VAL A 379 14.16 13.89 -5.24
CA VAL A 379 13.27 12.82 -4.78
C VAL A 379 11.87 13.02 -5.33
N VAL A 380 11.35 11.99 -5.99
CA VAL A 380 10.01 11.96 -6.57
C VAL A 380 9.13 11.00 -5.76
N GLY A 381 7.97 11.48 -5.30
CA GLY A 381 6.97 10.67 -4.61
C GLY A 381 5.76 10.40 -5.50
N VAL A 382 5.38 9.14 -5.63
CA VAL A 382 4.28 8.68 -6.50
C VAL A 382 3.27 7.89 -5.70
N LYS A 383 2.01 8.33 -5.71
CA LYS A 383 0.86 7.60 -5.21
C LYS A 383 0.52 6.48 -6.20
N THR A 384 0.57 5.25 -5.70
CA THR A 384 0.19 4.07 -6.48
C THR A 384 -1.29 3.73 -6.30
N SER A 385 -1.90 2.96 -7.20
CA SER A 385 -3.31 2.50 -7.07
C SER A 385 -3.62 1.76 -5.76
N ALA A 386 -2.61 1.28 -5.04
CA ALA A 386 -2.77 0.68 -3.72
C ALA A 386 -2.84 1.72 -2.58
N GLN A 387 -2.91 3.02 -2.91
CA GLN A 387 -2.87 4.15 -1.98
C GLN A 387 -1.54 4.30 -1.22
N GLN A 388 -0.51 3.57 -1.66
CA GLN A 388 0.81 3.62 -1.07
C GLN A 388 1.69 4.59 -1.87
N VAL A 389 2.48 5.39 -1.16
CA VAL A 389 3.48 6.28 -1.77
C VAL A 389 4.77 5.52 -2.00
N ALA A 390 5.22 5.45 -3.24
CA ALA A 390 6.56 5.01 -3.63
C ALA A 390 7.44 6.25 -3.81
N MET A 391 8.69 6.21 -3.32
CA MET A 391 9.66 7.28 -3.52
C MET A 391 10.94 6.73 -4.13
N PHE A 392 11.53 7.49 -5.04
CA PHE A 392 12.84 7.20 -5.60
C PHE A 392 13.65 8.50 -5.71
N ALA A 393 14.97 8.38 -5.58
CA ALA A 393 15.90 9.49 -5.67
C ALA A 393 16.63 9.43 -7.00
N LEU A 394 16.62 10.54 -7.74
CA LEU A 394 17.32 10.77 -8.98
C LEU A 394 18.62 11.51 -8.69
N SER A 395 19.71 11.11 -9.35
CA SER A 395 20.91 11.94 -9.44
C SER A 395 20.62 13.24 -10.20
N GLN A 396 21.53 14.19 -10.17
CA GLN A 396 21.40 15.44 -10.94
C GLN A 396 21.34 15.18 -12.46
N GLU A 397 22.12 14.21 -12.94
CA GLU A 397 22.11 13.77 -14.35
C GLU A 397 20.74 13.19 -14.71
N GLU A 398 20.20 12.32 -13.86
CA GLU A 398 18.89 11.68 -14.07
C GLU A 398 17.75 12.70 -14.01
N ASP A 399 17.76 13.63 -13.05
CA ASP A 399 16.77 14.70 -12.97
C ASP A 399 16.74 15.53 -14.26
N THR A 400 17.91 15.84 -14.82
CA THR A 400 18.03 16.55 -16.11
C THR A 400 17.41 15.74 -17.25
N TRP A 401 17.63 14.43 -17.29
CA TRP A 401 17.03 13.56 -18.31
C TRP A 401 15.50 13.51 -18.25
N PHE A 402 14.94 13.45 -17.05
CA PHE A 402 13.49 13.48 -16.85
C PHE A 402 12.90 14.86 -17.14
N GLU A 403 13.62 15.93 -16.81
CA GLU A 403 13.23 17.30 -17.15
C GLU A 403 13.19 17.51 -18.67
N LEU A 404 14.18 17.00 -19.40
CA LEU A 404 14.19 17.00 -20.86
C LEU A 404 13.03 16.20 -21.45
N TYR A 405 12.67 15.05 -20.86
CA TYR A 405 11.47 14.33 -21.26
C TYR A 405 10.21 15.19 -21.05
N TYR A 406 10.06 15.78 -19.86
CA TYR A 406 8.88 16.57 -19.49
C TYR A 406 8.70 17.81 -20.37
N THR A 407 9.79 18.54 -20.64
CA THR A 407 9.77 19.83 -21.34
C THR A 407 9.84 19.72 -22.86
N CYS A 408 10.45 18.66 -23.40
CA CYS A 408 10.69 18.55 -24.84
C CYS A 408 10.01 17.32 -25.47
N VAL A 409 10.22 16.12 -24.94
CA VAL A 409 9.72 14.86 -25.56
C VAL A 409 8.21 14.72 -25.38
N ARG A 410 7.72 14.94 -24.15
CA ARG A 410 6.32 14.78 -23.77
C ARG A 410 5.39 15.70 -24.58
N PRO A 411 5.67 17.00 -24.77
CA PRO A 411 4.87 17.85 -25.66
C PRO A 411 4.79 17.36 -27.11
N GLN A 412 5.89 16.82 -27.66
CA GLN A 412 5.89 16.25 -29.01
C GLN A 412 4.97 15.01 -29.09
N LEU A 413 5.03 14.12 -28.11
CA LEU A 413 4.12 12.97 -28.00
C LEU A 413 2.65 13.41 -27.84
N GLN A 414 2.37 14.44 -27.02
CA GLN A 414 1.02 15.00 -26.90
C GLN A 414 0.50 15.57 -28.22
N SER A 415 1.35 16.27 -28.97
CA SER A 415 0.98 16.81 -30.27
C SER A 415 0.58 15.70 -31.26
N CYS A 416 1.25 14.54 -31.21
CA CYS A 416 0.90 13.37 -32.01
C CYS A 416 -0.48 12.80 -31.64
N ILE A 417 -0.82 12.78 -30.35
CA ILE A 417 -2.13 12.30 -29.87
C ILE A 417 -3.25 13.24 -30.33
N LYS A 418 -3.07 14.55 -30.14
CA LYS A 418 -4.06 15.58 -30.56
C LYS A 418 -4.33 15.54 -32.07
N LYS A 419 -3.31 15.22 -32.88
CA LYS A 419 -3.48 15.02 -34.33
C LYS A 419 -4.30 13.77 -34.67
N ARG A 420 -4.29 12.74 -33.83
CA ARG A 420 -4.97 11.46 -34.06
C ARG A 420 -6.38 11.37 -33.46
N ASN A 421 -6.63 12.04 -32.33
CA ASN A 421 -7.91 12.05 -31.65
C ASN A 421 -8.37 13.49 -31.40
N ARG A 422 -9.43 13.92 -32.10
CA ARG A 422 -10.06 15.26 -31.94
C ARG A 422 -11.00 15.34 -30.73
N GLU A 423 -11.34 14.23 -30.10
CA GLU A 423 -12.24 14.18 -28.96
C GLU A 423 -11.58 13.48 -27.76
N VAL A 424 -11.92 13.99 -26.58
CA VAL A 424 -11.65 13.46 -25.23
C VAL A 424 -10.34 13.91 -24.59
N THR A 425 -10.48 14.80 -23.60
CA THR A 425 -9.96 14.55 -22.24
C THR A 425 -10.83 15.27 -21.22
N ASN A 426 -11.85 14.58 -20.70
CA ASN A 426 -12.50 14.95 -19.45
C ASN A 426 -11.73 14.31 -18.28
N GLY A 427 -11.22 15.14 -17.37
CA GLY A 427 -11.27 14.90 -15.93
C GLY A 427 -10.41 13.81 -15.28
N THR A 428 -9.33 13.31 -15.89
CA THR A 428 -8.36 12.46 -15.16
C THR A 428 -7.02 13.15 -14.99
N GLU A 429 -6.44 13.06 -13.79
CA GLU A 429 -5.12 13.60 -13.43
C GLU A 429 -4.09 13.35 -14.55
N GLU A 430 -3.38 14.41 -14.92
CA GLU A 430 -2.45 14.40 -16.04
C GLU A 430 -1.27 13.46 -15.75
N ARG A 431 -1.15 12.37 -16.51
CA ARG A 431 -0.06 11.38 -16.34
C ARG A 431 1.27 11.94 -16.84
N PHE A 432 2.36 11.64 -16.13
CA PHE A 432 3.71 12.07 -16.49
C PHE A 432 4.20 11.32 -17.73
N PHE A 433 4.21 9.99 -17.68
CA PHE A 433 4.51 9.17 -18.83
C PHE A 433 3.28 8.98 -19.73
N ILE A 434 3.43 9.21 -21.04
CA ILE A 434 2.32 9.15 -21.99
C ILE A 434 2.67 8.30 -23.21
N SER A 435 1.70 7.51 -23.67
CA SER A 435 1.82 6.77 -24.93
C SER A 435 1.48 7.66 -26.12
N SER A 436 2.13 7.44 -27.27
CA SER A 436 1.84 8.14 -28.54
C SER A 436 0.45 7.86 -29.13
N ALA A 437 -0.31 6.90 -28.58
CA ALA A 437 -1.63 6.49 -29.08
C ALA A 437 -2.79 6.93 -28.18
N SER A 438 -2.74 6.65 -26.88
CA SER A 438 -3.87 6.82 -25.95
C SER A 438 -3.60 7.85 -24.83
N GLY A 439 -2.42 8.43 -24.77
CA GLY A 439 -2.01 9.29 -23.64
C GLY A 439 -1.80 8.56 -22.32
N ARG A 440 -2.06 7.25 -22.25
CA ARG A 440 -1.83 6.41 -21.06
C ARG A 440 -0.91 5.24 -21.37
N ILE A 441 0.01 4.95 -20.45
CA ILE A 441 0.84 3.75 -20.54
C ILE A 441 0.14 2.59 -19.84
N HIS A 442 -0.34 1.65 -20.63
CA HIS A 442 -1.09 0.49 -20.12
C HIS A 442 -0.17 -0.61 -19.59
N ASN A 443 1.03 -0.79 -20.14
CA ASN A 443 1.92 -1.87 -19.72
C ASN A 443 3.42 -1.53 -19.90
N PRO A 444 4.04 -0.87 -18.91
CA PRO A 444 5.48 -0.56 -18.90
C PRO A 444 6.38 -1.79 -18.98
N SER A 445 5.88 -2.98 -18.61
CA SER A 445 6.67 -4.22 -18.71
C SER A 445 6.88 -4.63 -20.16
N ASN A 446 5.91 -4.34 -21.04
CA ASN A 446 6.04 -4.59 -22.47
C ASN A 446 7.04 -3.61 -23.11
N ASP A 447 7.03 -2.35 -22.67
CA ASP A 447 7.98 -1.34 -23.11
C ASP A 447 9.42 -1.73 -22.74
N LEU A 448 9.61 -2.19 -21.50
CA LEU A 448 10.89 -2.76 -21.06
C LEU A 448 11.31 -3.99 -21.88
N GLN A 449 10.37 -4.86 -22.24
CA GLN A 449 10.64 -6.02 -23.09
C GLN A 449 11.03 -5.61 -24.52
N ARG A 450 10.39 -4.57 -25.09
CA ARG A 450 10.76 -4.00 -26.39
C ARG A 450 12.20 -3.48 -26.34
N LEU A 451 12.60 -2.82 -25.26
CA LEU A 451 13.97 -2.35 -25.07
C LEU A 451 14.97 -3.51 -25.04
N HIS A 452 14.70 -4.57 -24.27
CA HIS A 452 15.55 -5.77 -24.27
C HIS A 452 15.67 -6.41 -25.65
N LYS A 453 14.56 -6.48 -26.41
CA LYS A 453 14.56 -7.03 -27.77
C LYS A 453 15.39 -6.16 -28.72
N LYS A 454 15.28 -4.84 -28.62
CA LYS A 454 16.02 -3.88 -29.44
C LYS A 454 17.54 -4.07 -29.30
N TYR A 455 18.03 -4.23 -28.07
CA TYR A 455 19.46 -4.40 -27.78
C TYR A 455 19.93 -5.86 -27.67
N GLY A 456 19.09 -6.84 -28.03
CA GLY A 456 19.48 -8.25 -28.02
C GLY A 456 19.79 -8.86 -26.64
N ILE A 457 19.39 -8.21 -25.54
CA ILE A 457 19.73 -8.63 -24.18
C ILE A 457 18.86 -9.80 -23.73
N LYS A 458 19.49 -10.90 -23.30
CA LYS A 458 18.86 -12.09 -22.72
C LYS A 458 19.62 -12.57 -21.48
N PRO A 459 18.95 -13.14 -20.46
CA PRO A 459 17.49 -13.30 -20.35
C PRO A 459 16.79 -11.96 -20.06
N TRP A 460 15.50 -11.85 -20.40
CA TRP A 460 14.73 -10.64 -20.09
C TRP A 460 14.57 -10.46 -18.58
N VAL A 461 14.99 -9.29 -18.10
CA VAL A 461 14.93 -8.93 -16.68
C VAL A 461 13.64 -8.16 -16.42
N THR A 462 12.85 -8.67 -15.47
CA THR A 462 11.63 -8.00 -15.01
C THR A 462 11.89 -7.25 -13.70
N SER A 463 11.06 -6.26 -13.37
CA SER A 463 11.09 -5.55 -12.07
C SER A 463 11.21 -6.51 -10.88
N GLN A 464 10.43 -7.61 -10.89
CA GLN A 464 10.46 -8.59 -9.80
C GLN A 464 11.76 -9.39 -9.74
N LYS A 465 12.37 -9.72 -10.89
CA LYS A 465 13.67 -10.39 -10.93
C LYS A 465 14.76 -9.46 -10.39
N ALA A 466 14.84 -8.23 -10.91
CA ALA A 466 15.82 -7.23 -10.46
C ALA A 466 15.71 -6.97 -8.95
N ARG A 467 14.51 -6.71 -8.44
CA ARG A 467 14.28 -6.49 -6.99
C ARG A 467 14.73 -7.66 -6.11
N ARG A 468 14.60 -8.91 -6.59
CA ARG A 468 15.04 -10.09 -5.84
C ARG A 468 16.56 -10.23 -5.81
N VAL A 469 17.21 -9.99 -6.95
CA VAL A 469 18.68 -10.02 -7.06
C VAL A 469 19.28 -8.96 -6.15
N PHE A 470 18.81 -7.71 -6.24
CA PHE A 470 19.29 -6.62 -5.39
C PHE A 470 18.98 -6.84 -3.91
N LYS A 471 17.79 -7.35 -3.54
CA LYS A 471 17.48 -7.72 -2.15
C LYS A 471 18.41 -8.82 -1.60
N THR A 472 18.93 -9.68 -2.47
CA THR A 472 19.89 -10.72 -2.09
C THR A 472 21.28 -10.14 -1.91
N ALA A 473 21.70 -9.25 -2.83
CA ALA A 473 22.99 -8.55 -2.75
C ALA A 473 23.09 -7.65 -1.50
N THR A 474 21.98 -7.10 -1.01
CA THR A 474 21.97 -6.25 0.19
C THR A 474 21.89 -7.02 1.52
N LYS A 475 21.97 -8.35 1.51
CA LYS A 475 21.97 -9.17 2.75
C LYS A 475 23.21 -8.93 3.63
N SER A 476 24.31 -8.46 3.05
CA SER A 476 25.54 -8.13 3.78
C SER A 476 25.49 -6.77 4.49
N LEU A 477 24.48 -5.93 4.23
CA LEU A 477 24.32 -4.62 4.87
C LEU A 477 23.93 -4.75 6.35
N THR A 478 24.15 -3.68 7.12
CA THR A 478 23.69 -3.58 8.52
C THR A 478 22.16 -3.59 8.60
N GLU A 479 21.59 -3.90 9.77
CA GLU A 479 20.13 -3.97 9.92
C GLU A 479 19.44 -2.61 9.65
N THR A 480 20.09 -1.52 10.02
CA THR A 480 19.62 -0.15 9.74
C THR A 480 19.60 0.14 8.23
N GLU A 481 20.65 -0.22 7.50
CA GLU A 481 20.75 -0.05 6.05
C GLU A 481 19.78 -0.96 5.30
N LYS A 482 19.60 -2.20 5.76
CA LYS A 482 18.58 -3.12 5.27
C LYS A 482 17.19 -2.53 5.42
N SER A 483 16.88 -1.90 6.55
CA SER A 483 15.59 -1.22 6.75
C SER A 483 15.38 -0.12 5.71
N LEU A 484 16.40 0.72 5.46
CA LEU A 484 16.33 1.79 4.45
C LEU A 484 16.07 1.23 3.04
N VAL A 485 16.80 0.19 2.65
CA VAL A 485 16.61 -0.48 1.35
C VAL A 485 15.22 -1.14 1.27
N VAL A 486 14.76 -1.79 2.34
CA VAL A 486 13.42 -2.38 2.39
C VAL A 486 12.38 -1.29 2.24
N ASP A 487 12.51 -0.17 2.94
CA ASP A 487 11.56 0.93 2.86
C ASP A 487 11.56 1.58 1.45
N TYR A 488 12.73 1.74 0.82
CA TYR A 488 12.85 2.21 -0.58
C TYR A 488 12.23 1.25 -1.61
N LEU A 489 12.38 -0.07 -1.39
CA LEU A 489 11.80 -1.09 -2.26
C LEU A 489 10.31 -1.30 -1.98
N THR A 490 9.85 -1.14 -0.75
CA THR A 490 8.47 -1.45 -0.36
C THR A 490 7.53 -0.29 -0.66
N HIS A 491 6.29 -0.65 -0.93
CA HIS A 491 5.19 0.28 -0.80
C HIS A 491 4.80 0.23 0.68
N SER A 492 4.92 1.33 1.41
CA SER A 492 4.65 1.30 2.85
C SER A 492 3.14 1.14 3.09
N THR A 493 2.74 0.03 3.71
CA THR A 493 1.45 -0.12 4.44
C THR A 493 1.68 -0.17 5.95
N ALA A 494 2.92 0.04 6.41
CA ALA A 494 3.25 -0.12 7.82
C ALA A 494 3.16 1.24 8.53
N ILE A 495 2.23 1.32 9.50
CA ILE A 495 2.09 2.24 10.65
C ILE A 495 2.59 3.67 10.43
N ALA A 496 1.75 4.67 10.74
CA ALA A 496 2.04 6.11 10.60
C ALA A 496 3.47 6.54 10.98
N GLU A 497 4.06 5.94 12.01
CA GLU A 497 5.43 6.18 12.49
C GLU A 497 6.54 5.75 11.50
N LYS A 498 6.33 4.67 10.72
CA LYS A 498 7.19 4.28 9.58
C LYS A 498 6.97 5.20 8.37
N HIS A 499 5.75 5.71 8.20
CA HIS A 499 5.42 6.72 7.19
C HIS A 499 6.15 8.06 7.42
N TYR A 500 6.42 8.43 8.68
CA TYR A 500 7.21 9.63 9.01
C TYR A 500 8.72 9.49 8.71
N ARG A 501 9.30 8.30 8.89
CA ARG A 501 10.75 8.07 8.61
C ARG A 501 11.10 8.13 7.12
N MET A 502 10.15 7.74 6.26
CA MET A 502 10.26 7.78 4.80
C MET A 502 10.09 9.19 4.21
N LYS A 503 9.47 10.15 4.92
CA LYS A 503 9.28 11.53 4.44
C LYS A 503 10.55 12.37 4.37
N GLN A 504 11.70 11.84 4.79
CA GLN A 504 12.98 12.54 4.67
C GLN A 504 13.66 12.16 3.36
N ALA A 505 13.77 13.12 2.46
CA ALA A 505 14.41 12.95 1.15
C ALA A 505 15.83 12.35 1.26
N ASP A 506 16.56 12.66 2.34
CA ASP A 506 17.90 12.14 2.61
C ASP A 506 17.92 10.62 2.86
N ASN A 507 16.88 10.05 3.47
CA ASN A 507 16.78 8.60 3.69
C ASN A 507 16.55 7.86 2.36
N VAL A 508 15.72 8.43 1.48
CA VAL A 508 15.46 7.89 0.14
C VAL A 508 16.74 7.92 -0.70
N MET A 509 17.49 9.03 -0.64
CA MET A 509 18.80 9.18 -1.29
C MET A 509 19.80 8.15 -0.76
N ARG A 510 19.94 8.01 0.57
CA ARG A 510 20.86 7.03 1.17
C ARG A 510 20.51 5.60 0.76
N ALA A 511 19.23 5.24 0.72
CA ALA A 511 18.80 3.93 0.25
C ALA A 511 19.13 3.69 -1.23
N SER A 512 19.01 4.72 -2.08
CA SER A 512 19.43 4.65 -3.49
C SER A 512 20.94 4.39 -3.62
N GLN A 513 21.76 5.12 -2.86
CA GLN A 513 23.22 4.92 -2.86
C GLN A 513 23.63 3.52 -2.39
N LEU A 514 22.93 2.96 -1.40
CA LEU A 514 23.15 1.59 -0.94
C LEU A 514 22.83 0.55 -2.02
N LEU A 515 21.92 0.86 -2.96
CA LEU A 515 21.62 0.00 -4.11
C LEU A 515 22.66 0.15 -5.23
N ASP A 516 23.34 1.28 -5.34
CA ASP A 516 24.41 1.49 -6.33
C ASP A 516 25.72 0.74 -5.96
N LEU A 517 25.98 0.54 -4.67
CA LEU A 517 27.14 -0.24 -4.18
C LEU A 517 27.24 -1.64 -4.82
N PRO A 518 26.21 -2.51 -4.74
CA PRO A 518 26.25 -3.82 -5.38
C PRO A 518 26.08 -3.75 -6.91
N ALA A 519 25.69 -2.61 -7.49
CA ALA A 519 25.59 -2.45 -8.94
C ALA A 519 26.94 -2.15 -9.62
N GLY A 520 27.99 -1.84 -8.84
CA GLY A 520 29.32 -1.50 -9.36
C GLY A 520 29.40 -0.14 -10.07
N GLN A 521 28.45 0.77 -9.80
CA GLN A 521 28.30 2.05 -10.53
C GLN A 521 29.01 3.24 -9.86
N LEU A 522 30.07 3.04 -9.06
CA LEU A 522 30.87 4.17 -8.59
C LEU A 522 31.60 4.77 -9.82
N SER A 523 31.21 6.00 -10.17
CA SER A 523 31.68 6.78 -11.30
C SER A 523 33.19 6.61 -11.56
N THR A 524 33.54 5.86 -12.59
CA THR A 524 34.82 5.96 -13.29
C THR A 524 34.65 6.94 -14.43
N ASP A 525 34.71 8.23 -14.11
CA ASP A 525 35.14 9.27 -15.05
C ASP A 525 36.04 10.24 -14.29
N PRO A 526 37.30 10.45 -14.71
CA PRO A 526 38.25 11.31 -14.02
C PRO A 526 38.11 12.74 -14.54
N SER A 527 37.07 13.45 -14.09
CA SER A 527 37.11 14.91 -14.07
C SER A 527 36.25 15.41 -12.93
N ASP A 528 36.88 16.26 -12.11
CA ASP A 528 36.28 17.15 -11.12
C ASP A 528 36.03 16.58 -9.71
N GLY A 529 36.94 16.99 -8.80
CA GLY A 529 36.58 17.38 -7.44
C GLY A 529 37.04 16.44 -6.33
N GLU A 530 38.20 16.73 -5.75
CA GLU A 530 38.80 16.12 -4.54
C GLU A 530 37.91 16.13 -3.27
N SER A 531 36.69 16.65 -3.32
CA SER A 531 35.77 16.74 -2.18
C SER A 531 35.14 15.39 -1.78
N SER A 532 34.88 14.50 -2.75
CA SER A 532 34.19 13.22 -2.48
C SER A 532 35.08 12.15 -1.84
N ARG A 533 36.41 12.22 -2.04
CA ARG A 533 37.38 11.32 -1.39
C ARG A 533 37.63 11.68 0.07
N ALA A 534 37.53 12.96 0.43
CA ALA A 534 37.70 13.43 1.80
C ALA A 534 36.55 13.00 2.73
N ALA A 535 35.31 12.95 2.23
CA ALA A 535 34.16 12.49 3.03
C ALA A 535 34.24 10.99 3.39
N CYS A 536 34.82 10.16 2.51
CA CYS A 536 35.03 8.73 2.78
C CYS A 536 36.24 8.43 3.68
N SER A 537 37.28 9.28 3.69
CA SER A 537 38.41 9.11 4.60
C SER A 537 38.06 9.51 6.03
N ILE A 538 37.26 10.57 6.21
CA ILE A 538 36.79 11.02 7.54
C ILE A 538 35.89 9.96 8.20
N ALA A 539 35.05 9.25 7.43
CA ALA A 539 34.21 8.18 7.94
C ALA A 539 34.99 6.91 8.33
N ARG A 540 36.11 6.61 7.66
CA ARG A 540 36.98 5.47 8.03
C ARG A 540 37.84 5.79 9.26
N SER A 541 38.39 7.00 9.36
CA SER A 541 39.18 7.43 10.52
C SER A 541 38.33 7.55 11.79
N ALA A 542 37.06 7.98 11.69
CA ALA A 542 36.13 8.02 12.82
C ALA A 542 35.65 6.62 13.27
N ALA A 543 35.62 5.63 12.38
CA ALA A 543 35.29 4.24 12.70
C ALA A 543 36.49 3.49 13.30
N GLN A 544 37.72 3.79 12.87
CA GLN A 544 38.95 3.19 13.41
C GLN A 544 39.28 3.69 14.83
N GLN A 545 39.03 4.96 15.14
CA GLN A 545 39.24 5.48 16.52
C GLN A 545 38.20 4.99 17.54
N LYS A 546 37.08 4.40 17.09
CA LYS A 546 36.04 3.84 17.98
C LYS A 546 36.10 2.32 18.13
N ALA A 547 36.98 1.65 17.38
CA ALA A 547 37.17 0.19 17.39
C ALA A 547 38.37 -0.27 18.24
N GLU A 548 39.19 0.65 18.76
CA GLU A 548 40.44 0.33 19.48
C GLU A 548 40.30 0.21 21.01
N THR A 549 39.07 0.09 21.53
CA THR A 549 38.87 -0.30 22.93
C THR A 549 37.95 -1.52 23.03
N THR A 550 38.57 -2.62 23.50
CA THR A 550 37.98 -3.88 23.96
C THR A 550 37.41 -4.82 22.89
N ASP A 551 38.30 -5.52 22.20
CA ASP A 551 38.10 -6.91 21.82
C ASP A 551 38.99 -7.79 22.72
N LEU A 552 38.42 -8.28 23.83
CA LEU A 552 38.96 -9.46 24.51
C LEU A 552 37.87 -10.55 24.44
N PRO A 553 38.23 -11.77 24.04
CA PRO A 553 37.25 -12.85 23.88
C PRO A 553 36.60 -13.14 25.23
N MET A 554 35.27 -13.12 25.24
CA MET A 554 34.46 -13.38 26.43
C MET A 554 34.65 -14.84 26.87
N ASP A 555 35.20 -15.04 28.07
CA ASP A 555 35.31 -16.35 28.70
C ASP A 555 33.91 -16.79 29.15
N PHE A 556 33.33 -17.69 28.35
CA PHE A 556 31.98 -18.22 28.55
C PHE A 556 31.82 -18.93 29.89
N GLU A 557 32.89 -19.50 30.44
CA GLU A 557 32.84 -20.24 31.70
C GLU A 557 32.76 -19.28 32.89
N ALA A 558 33.53 -18.18 32.84
CA ALA A 558 33.43 -17.11 33.84
C ALA A 558 32.06 -16.39 33.79
N ALA A 559 31.48 -16.22 32.60
CA ALA A 559 30.15 -15.63 32.44
C ALA A 559 29.04 -16.55 32.98
N TYR A 560 29.16 -17.87 32.76
CA TYR A 560 28.23 -18.86 33.28
C TYR A 560 28.30 -18.96 34.81
N ASN A 561 29.49 -18.99 35.39
CA ASN A 561 29.67 -19.04 36.84
C ASN A 561 29.09 -17.81 37.54
N ARG A 562 29.22 -16.61 36.97
CA ARG A 562 28.57 -15.38 37.50
C ARG A 562 27.05 -15.43 37.43
N LEU A 563 26.49 -16.14 36.45
CA LEU A 563 25.04 -16.32 36.33
C LEU A 563 24.53 -17.26 37.44
N VAL A 564 25.26 -18.35 37.70
CA VAL A 564 24.93 -19.32 38.75
C VAL A 564 25.08 -18.70 40.14
N GLU A 565 26.09 -17.87 40.38
CA GLU A 565 26.24 -17.13 41.65
C GLU A 565 25.13 -16.09 41.87
N ARG A 566 24.72 -15.37 40.82
CA ARG A 566 23.66 -14.33 40.94
C ARG A 566 22.25 -14.90 41.01
N ARG A 567 22.05 -16.13 40.53
CA ARG A 567 20.75 -16.82 40.48
C ARG A 567 20.97 -18.31 40.77
N PRO A 568 21.22 -18.69 42.03
CA PRO A 568 21.35 -20.10 42.38
C PRO A 568 20.01 -20.79 42.10
N VAL A 569 19.97 -21.69 41.12
CA VAL A 569 18.79 -22.47 40.80
C VAL A 569 18.85 -23.76 41.62
N THR A 570 18.13 -23.80 42.74
CA THR A 570 17.88 -25.05 43.48
C THR A 570 16.59 -25.70 42.96
N LEU A 571 16.65 -27.01 42.69
CA LEU A 571 15.57 -27.83 42.13
C LEU A 571 14.43 -28.16 43.11
N GLU A 572 14.25 -27.38 44.19
CA GLU A 572 13.15 -27.58 45.13
C GLU A 572 12.23 -26.36 45.19
N ALA A 573 10.93 -26.66 45.09
CA ALA A 573 9.85 -25.71 44.87
C ALA A 573 9.43 -24.98 46.16
N ALA A 574 9.48 -23.64 46.14
CA ALA A 574 8.51 -22.74 46.80
C ALA A 574 8.71 -21.27 46.36
N PRO A 575 7.64 -20.46 46.20
CA PRO A 575 7.74 -19.08 45.72
C PRO A 575 7.96 -18.10 46.89
N HIS A 576 9.00 -17.27 46.83
CA HIS A 576 9.15 -16.10 47.70
C HIS A 576 8.68 -14.82 46.96
N LEU A 577 7.65 -14.18 47.51
CA LEU A 577 7.22 -12.82 47.18
C LEU A 577 8.26 -11.81 47.73
N PRO A 578 8.63 -10.74 47.00
CA PRO A 578 9.46 -9.67 47.56
C PRO A 578 8.59 -8.69 48.36
N SER A 579 8.97 -8.49 49.61
CA SER A 579 8.46 -7.47 50.52
C SER A 579 8.97 -6.06 50.18
N GLU A 580 8.16 -5.08 50.56
CA GLU A 580 8.38 -3.63 50.50
C GLU A 580 9.72 -3.18 51.07
N GLU A 581 10.39 -2.23 50.41
CA GLU A 581 11.30 -1.31 51.11
C GLU A 581 11.27 0.10 50.49
N LYS A 582 11.33 1.08 51.39
CA LYS A 582 10.81 2.45 51.28
C LYS A 582 11.78 3.42 50.62
N ALA A 583 11.21 4.49 50.05
CA ALA A 583 11.88 5.72 49.66
C ALA A 583 11.98 6.73 50.83
N GLN A 584 13.14 7.38 50.99
CA GLN A 584 13.30 8.78 51.44
C GLN A 584 14.78 9.23 51.23
N VAL A 585 15.08 10.14 50.28
CA VAL A 585 15.22 11.63 50.37
C VAL A 585 16.62 12.11 50.79
N ILE A 586 17.21 13.00 49.97
CA ILE A 586 18.06 14.21 50.22
C ILE A 586 18.36 14.79 48.80
N SER A 587 17.59 15.73 48.26
CA SER A 587 17.58 17.22 48.39
C SER A 587 18.64 17.99 47.56
N ASP A 588 18.13 18.69 46.54
CA ASP A 588 18.39 20.04 46.02
C ASP A 588 19.79 20.69 46.03
N GLN A 589 20.19 21.17 44.83
CA GLN A 589 20.50 22.56 44.43
C GLN A 589 21.23 22.47 43.06
N GLY A 590 20.83 23.08 41.94
CA GLY A 590 20.13 24.33 41.67
C GLY A 590 21.05 25.18 40.80
N TRP A 591 20.87 25.21 39.46
CA TRP A 591 21.58 26.16 38.59
C TRP A 591 20.63 26.71 37.51
N GLY A 592 20.21 27.96 37.72
CA GLY A 592 19.58 28.80 36.72
C GLY A 592 20.61 29.41 35.77
N ALA A 593 20.15 29.72 34.56
CA ALA A 593 20.89 30.37 33.49
C ALA A 593 21.33 31.80 33.86
N THR A 594 22.45 32.28 33.31
CA THR A 594 22.49 33.31 32.25
C THR A 594 23.92 33.85 31.99
N THR A 595 24.24 33.91 30.69
CA THR A 595 24.96 34.96 29.92
C THR A 595 26.35 35.50 30.28
N SER A 596 27.15 35.57 29.19
CA SER A 596 27.95 36.73 28.75
C SER A 596 29.48 36.68 28.91
N ALA A 597 30.10 36.34 27.78
CA ALA A 597 31.16 37.09 27.07
C ALA A 597 32.51 37.43 27.74
N ALA A 598 33.53 37.09 26.94
CA ALA A 598 34.77 37.84 26.72
C ALA A 598 35.84 37.76 27.83
N SER A 599 36.96 37.08 27.53
CA SER A 599 38.09 37.70 26.84
C SER A 599 39.43 37.07 27.22
N HIS A 600 40.35 37.14 26.26
CA HIS A 600 41.81 37.23 26.44
C HIS A 600 42.64 35.99 26.86
N ASN A 601 43.35 35.53 25.81
CA ASN A 601 44.81 35.44 25.72
C ASN A 601 45.57 34.21 26.27
N ARG A 602 46.20 33.55 25.28
CA ARG A 602 47.63 33.19 25.17
C ARG A 602 48.24 32.13 26.08
N HIS A 603 48.92 31.22 25.35
CA HIS A 603 50.24 30.63 25.66
C HIS A 603 50.25 29.63 26.82
N ILE A 604 50.97 28.51 26.83
CA ILE A 604 52.14 27.98 26.12
C ILE A 604 52.07 26.45 26.42
N ARG A 605 52.18 25.58 25.42
CA ARG A 605 53.38 24.77 25.09
C ARG A 605 53.71 23.67 26.12
N ASN A 606 53.84 22.45 25.58
CA ASN A 606 54.73 21.35 26.02
C ASN A 606 54.37 20.70 27.37
N THR A 607 54.50 19.40 27.61
CA THR A 607 55.29 18.33 27.00
C THR A 607 54.82 17.03 27.64
N ASP A 608 54.88 15.96 26.86
CA ASP A 608 55.18 14.55 27.14
C ASP A 608 55.24 13.97 28.56
N TRP A 609 55.09 12.64 28.57
CA TRP A 609 55.35 11.64 29.63
C TRP A 609 54.16 11.51 30.60
N THR A 610 53.47 10.36 30.70
CA THR A 610 53.91 8.96 30.76
C THR A 610 52.72 8.05 30.49
#